data_AF-A0AAW5JTA9-F1
#
_entry.id   AF-A0AAW5JTA9-F1
#
_cell.length_a   1.000
_cell.length_b   1.000
_cell.length_c   1.000
_cell.angle_alpha   90.00
_cell.angle_beta   90.00
_cell.angle_gamma   90.00
#
_symmetry.space_group_name_H-M   'P 1'
#
loop_
_entity.id
_entity.type
_entity.pdbx_description
1 polymer ?
#
loop_
_entity_poly.entity_id
_entity_poly.type
_entity_poly.pdbx_seq_one_letter_code
_entity_poly.pdbx_strand_id
1 'polypeptide(L)' 'STKNQDKQRDPDAHQVKKGNEWHFGYKAHIGVDKDSGLIHTLKVTAANVHDVTMTSKLLTGEETVVYGDSGYLGAE' A
#
# COMPACT_ATOMS: atom_id res chain seq x y z
N SER A 1 -7.11 1.43 17.26
CA SER A 1 -6.72 2.74 17.79
C SER A 1 -7.94 3.63 17.83
N THR A 2 -8.15 4.40 18.90
CA THR A 2 -9.23 5.40 19.03
C THR A 2 -8.66 6.82 19.07
N LYS A 3 -7.46 7.01 18.52
CA LYS A 3 -6.74 8.29 18.54
C LYS A 3 -7.16 9.23 17.40
N ASN A 4 -8.42 9.17 16.99
CA ASN A 4 -9.02 10.14 16.06
C ASN A 4 -9.85 11.16 16.85
N GLN A 5 -10.34 12.19 16.15
CA GLN A 5 -11.11 13.27 16.74
C GLN A 5 -12.35 12.78 17.49
N ASP A 6 -13.03 11.77 16.94
CA ASP A 6 -14.27 11.21 17.49
C ASP A 6 -14.02 10.22 18.64
N LYS A 7 -12.77 9.90 18.94
CA LYS A 7 -12.35 8.92 19.95
C LYS A 7 -12.94 7.52 19.74
N GLN A 8 -13.18 7.15 18.48
CA GLN A 8 -13.78 5.87 18.09
C GLN A 8 -12.82 5.07 17.22
N ARG A 9 -13.07 3.76 17.09
CA ARG A 9 -12.28 2.94 16.17
C ARG A 9 -12.76 3.26 14.76
N ASP A 10 -11.82 3.65 13.92
CA ASP A 10 -12.06 3.77 12.49
C ASP A 10 -12.36 2.38 11.91
N PRO A 11 -13.55 2.16 11.31
CA PRO A 11 -13.94 0.86 10.77
C PRO A 11 -13.10 0.43 9.56
N ASP A 12 -12.52 1.38 8.82
CA ASP A 12 -11.76 1.10 7.59
C ASP A 12 -10.26 0.84 7.90
N ALA A 13 -9.83 1.10 9.14
CA ALA A 13 -8.50 0.80 9.61
C ALA A 13 -8.38 -0.61 10.20
N HIS A 14 -7.35 -1.34 9.80
CA HIS A 14 -7.07 -2.69 10.30
C HIS A 14 -5.64 -2.84 10.81
N GLN A 15 -5.42 -3.92 11.57
CA GLN A 15 -4.11 -4.26 12.12
C GLN A 15 -3.37 -5.26 11.25
N VAL A 16 -2.05 -5.11 11.18
CA VAL A 16 -1.16 -6.05 10.52
C VAL A 16 0.03 -6.33 11.42
N LYS A 17 0.53 -7.57 11.39
CA LYS A 17 1.79 -7.94 12.04
C LYS A 17 2.91 -7.88 11.02
N LYS A 18 3.93 -7.05 11.26
CA LYS A 18 5.14 -6.97 10.45
C LYS A 18 6.32 -7.39 11.31
N GLY A 19 6.93 -8.53 10.98
CA GLY A 19 7.92 -9.16 11.87
C GLY A 19 7.32 -9.49 13.24
N ASN A 20 7.88 -8.92 14.30
CA ASN A 20 7.39 -9.08 15.67
C ASN A 20 6.52 -7.92 16.17
N GLU A 21 6.28 -6.90 15.35
CA GLU A 21 5.54 -5.70 15.72
C GLU A 21 4.13 -5.69 15.11
N TRP A 22 3.19 -5.11 15.86
CA TRP A 22 1.82 -4.90 15.42
C TRP A 22 1.61 -3.42 15.06
N HIS A 23 1.08 -3.18 13.87
CA HIS A 23 0.69 -1.86 13.41
C HIS A 23 -0.84 -1.83 13.22
N PHE A 24 -1.49 -0.71 13.53
CA PHE A 24 -2.91 -0.49 13.27
C PHE A 24 -3.08 0.80 12.49
N GLY A 25 -3.79 0.75 11.37
CA GLY A 25 -4.06 1.93 10.56
C GLY A 25 -4.18 1.59 9.09
N TYR A 26 -3.52 2.40 8.28
CA TYR A 26 -3.51 2.35 6.83
C TYR A 26 -2.09 2.16 6.30
N LYS A 27 -1.98 1.75 5.05
CA LYS A 27 -0.74 1.81 4.27
C LYS A 27 -1.02 2.50 2.93
N ALA A 28 0.02 3.13 2.38
CA ALA A 28 -0.02 3.75 1.07
C ALA A 28 0.80 2.92 0.08
N HIS A 29 0.23 2.68 -1.09
CA HIS A 29 0.83 2.07 -2.26
C HIS A 29 1.06 3.16 -3.30
N ILE A 30 2.28 3.30 -3.79
CA ILE A 30 2.69 4.43 -4.64
C ILE A 30 3.35 3.89 -5.90
N GLY A 31 2.84 4.30 -7.06
CA GLY A 31 3.47 4.10 -8.37
C GLY A 31 4.26 5.35 -8.73
N VAL A 32 5.53 5.17 -9.09
CA VAL A 32 6.47 6.26 -9.39
C VAL A 32 7.11 5.98 -10.74
N ASP A 33 7.13 7.01 -11.59
CA ASP A 33 7.84 6.95 -12.87
C ASP A 33 9.34 6.88 -12.62
N LYS A 34 10.01 5.90 -13.23
CA LYS A 34 11.42 5.60 -12.94
C LYS A 34 12.36 6.71 -13.38
N ASP A 35 12.01 7.44 -14.45
CA ASP A 35 12.92 8.38 -15.11
C ASP A 35 12.80 9.78 -14.52
N SER A 36 11.57 10.24 -14.29
CA SER A 36 11.29 11.56 -13.71
C SER A 36 11.18 11.55 -12.18
N GLY A 37 10.92 10.40 -11.56
CA GLY A 37 10.61 10.29 -10.13
C GLY A 37 9.24 10.84 -9.75
N LEU A 38 8.37 11.13 -10.72
CA LEU A 38 7.03 11.65 -10.45
C LEU A 38 6.09 10.53 -10.00
N ILE A 39 5.30 10.82 -8.96
CA ILE A 39 4.22 9.95 -8.52
C ILE A 39 3.10 10.06 -9.56
N HIS A 40 2.77 8.94 -10.20
CA HIS A 40 1.62 8.87 -11.11
C HIS A 40 0.41 8.21 -10.45
N THR A 41 0.61 7.33 -9.46
CA THR A 41 -0.48 6.62 -8.78
C THR A 41 -0.29 6.58 -7.26
N LEU A 42 -1.37 6.81 -6.52
CA LEU A 42 -1.44 6.63 -5.07
C LEU A 42 -2.72 5.85 -4.72
N LYS A 43 -2.58 4.80 -3.91
CA LYS A 43 -3.70 4.08 -3.29
C LYS A 43 -3.45 3.93 -1.80
N VAL A 44 -4.46 4.25 -1.00
CA VAL A 44 -4.43 4.05 0.45
C VAL A 44 -5.40 2.95 0.79
N THR A 45 -4.96 1.97 1.58
CA THR A 45 -5.77 0.85 2.02
C THR A 45 -5.54 0.60 3.50
N ALA A 46 -6.38 -0.25 4.12
CA ALA A 46 -6.11 -0.74 5.45
C ALA A 46 -4.75 -1.47 5.52
N ALA A 47 -4.08 -1.39 6.68
CA ALA A 47 -2.71 -1.89 6.82
C ALA A 47 -2.55 -3.41 6.56
N ASN A 48 -3.62 -4.19 6.68
CA ASN A 48 -3.62 -5.64 6.44
C ASN A 48 -3.73 -6.05 4.97
N VAL A 49 -3.96 -5.11 4.06
CA VAL A 49 -4.02 -5.41 2.63
C VAL A 49 -2.62 -5.79 2.12
N HIS A 50 -2.57 -6.90 1.38
CA HIS A 50 -1.34 -7.43 0.79
C HIS A 50 -0.93 -6.63 -0.43
N ASP A 51 0.36 -6.29 -0.51
CA ASP A 51 0.92 -5.40 -1.53
C ASP A 51 0.74 -5.96 -2.94
N VAL A 52 0.93 -7.28 -3.12
CA VAL A 52 0.69 -8.03 -4.36
C VAL A 52 -0.68 -7.78 -5.01
N THR A 53 -1.73 -7.52 -4.22
CA THR A 53 -3.09 -7.32 -4.74
C THR A 53 -3.30 -5.93 -5.34
N MET A 54 -2.35 -5.01 -5.10
CA MET A 54 -2.43 -3.63 -5.55
C MET A 54 -1.54 -3.36 -6.77
N THR A 55 -0.67 -4.28 -7.17
CA THR A 55 0.27 -4.11 -8.30
C THR A 55 -0.41 -3.58 -9.56
N SER A 56 -1.44 -4.26 -10.04
CA SER A 56 -2.17 -3.87 -11.26
C SER A 56 -2.84 -2.50 -11.16
N LYS A 57 -3.13 -2.03 -9.95
CA LYS A 57 -3.73 -0.71 -9.72
C LYS A 57 -2.69 0.40 -9.66
N LEU A 58 -1.41 0.07 -9.49
CA LEU A 58 -0.32 1.04 -9.42
C LEU A 58 0.28 1.32 -10.79
N LEU A 59 0.26 0.33 -11.69
CA LEU A 59 0.79 0.43 -13.05
C LEU A 59 -0.15 1.21 -13.97
N THR A 60 0.42 1.88 -14.97
CA THR A 60 -0.30 2.57 -16.04
C THR A 60 -0.59 1.63 -17.22
N GLY A 61 0.15 0.53 -17.32
CA GLY A 61 0.07 -0.45 -18.41
C GLY A 61 1.07 -0.19 -19.55
N GLU A 62 1.86 0.87 -19.46
CA GLU A 62 2.89 1.22 -20.44
C GLU A 62 4.30 0.78 -19.99
N GLU A 63 4.43 0.25 -18.76
CA GLU A 63 5.70 -0.14 -18.18
C GLU A 63 6.28 -1.39 -18.86
N THR A 64 7.53 -1.30 -19.30
CA THR A 64 8.31 -2.44 -19.79
C THR A 64 9.16 -3.09 -18.71
N VAL A 65 9.41 -2.37 -17.62
CA VAL A 65 10.15 -2.82 -16.44
C VAL A 65 9.49 -2.24 -15.19
N VAL A 66 9.28 -3.09 -14.18
CA VAL A 66 8.73 -2.70 -12.89
C VAL A 66 9.72 -3.02 -11.79
N TYR A 67 9.97 -2.05 -10.91
CA TYR A 67 10.79 -2.23 -9.71
C TYR A 67 9.88 -2.19 -8.48
N GLY A 68 9.95 -3.22 -7.65
CA GLY A 68 9.17 -3.32 -6.42
C GLY A 68 9.91 -4.15 -5.39
N ASP A 69 9.45 -4.09 -4.14
CA ASP A 69 9.96 -4.96 -3.08
C ASP A 69 9.40 -6.38 -3.20
N SER A 70 9.88 -7.28 -2.34
CA SER A 70 9.47 -8.68 -2.34
C SER A 70 7.99 -8.90 -2.00
N GLY A 71 7.30 -7.92 -1.42
CA GLY A 71 5.87 -7.95 -1.13
C GLY A 71 4.99 -7.88 -2.38
N TYR A 72 5.56 -7.46 -3.52
CA TYR A 72 4.89 -7.43 -4.82
C TYR A 72 5.22 -8.65 -5.70
N LEU A 73 6.07 -9.58 -5.24
CA LEU A 73 6.35 -10.81 -5.96
C LEU A 73 5.11 -11.71 -6.06
N GLY A 74 4.90 -12.32 -7.22
CA GLY A 74 3.74 -13.17 -7.49
C GLY A 74 2.47 -12.39 -7.85
N ALA A 75 2.59 -11.10 -8.16
CA ALA A 75 1.53 -10.36 -8.82
C ALA A 75 1.45 -10.84 -10.27
N GLU A 76 0.40 -11.60 -10.59
CA GLU A 76 0.00 -11.99 -11.95
C GLU A 76 -1.01 -10.99 -12.53
#